data_AF-A0A7S3KTC7-F1
#
_entry.id   AF-A0A7S3KTC7-F1
#
_cell.length_a   1.000
_cell.length_b   1.000
_cell.length_c   1.000
_cell.angle_alpha   90.00
_cell.angle_beta   90.00
_cell.angle_gamma   90.00
#
_symmetry.space_group_name_H-M   'P 1'
#
loop_
_entity.id
_entity.type
_entity.pdbx_description
1 polymer ?
#
loop_
_entity_poly.entity_id
_entity_poly.type
_entity_poly.pdbx_seq_one_letter_code
_entity_poly.pdbx_strand_id
1 'polypeptide(L)'
;MFFINLVKEDTDSIANPIIKKIWLPIYAISTLHFHVFYHILVYMSGNQHVTTPKFPPMEKRFSKEQIKGFKPLVRELLSHSHKTEEDVKKFCIENDYEKEMRYCEKCKADKPYSMSHCSTCKRCTYRLDHHCPWVNNCVSMENNKIFLSFLVWC
;
A
#
# COMPACT_ATOMS: atom_id res chain seq x y z
N MET A 1 35.16 43.86 6.55
CA MET A 1 36.15 43.08 7.34
C MET A 1 35.51 42.08 8.31
N PHE A 2 34.40 42.40 8.99
CA PHE A 2 33.73 41.49 9.94
C PHE A 2 33.25 40.14 9.35
N PHE A 3 32.59 40.16 8.18
CA PHE A 3 32.10 38.94 7.52
C PHE A 3 33.20 37.97 7.08
N ILE A 4 34.36 38.48 6.68
CA ILE A 4 35.50 37.66 6.27
C ILE A 4 36.09 36.95 7.49
N ASN A 5 36.13 37.62 8.65
CA ASN A 5 36.67 37.04 9.88
C ASN A 5 35.76 35.95 10.46
N LEU A 6 34.43 36.08 10.38
CA LEU A 6 33.48 35.04 10.80
C LEU A 6 33.62 33.76 9.96
N VAL A 7 33.69 33.89 8.62
CA VAL A 7 33.93 32.75 7.74
C VAL A 7 35.30 32.13 8.01
N LYS A 8 36.32 32.94 8.34
CA LYS A 8 37.66 32.45 8.67
C LYS A 8 37.71 31.66 9.97
N GLU A 9 37.08 32.16 11.04
CA GLU A 9 36.99 31.47 12.34
C GLU A 9 36.30 30.10 12.22
N ASP A 10 35.23 30.00 11.42
CA ASP A 10 34.59 28.73 11.12
C ASP A 10 35.50 27.81 10.30
N THR A 11 36.23 28.33 9.30
CA THR A 11 37.17 27.51 8.51
C THR A 11 38.38 27.04 9.30
N ASP A 12 38.88 27.83 10.25
CA ASP A 12 40.04 27.52 11.07
C ASP A 12 39.68 26.54 12.21
N SER A 13 38.47 26.65 12.76
CA SER A 13 37.85 25.63 13.63
C SER A 13 37.71 24.28 12.90
N ILE A 14 37.20 24.30 11.67
CA ILE A 14 37.07 23.11 10.81
C ILE A 14 38.44 22.60 10.36
N ALA A 15 39.49 23.42 10.32
CA ALA A 15 40.86 23.03 9.94
C ALA A 15 41.56 22.17 10.99
N ASN A 16 41.08 22.12 12.24
CA ASN A 16 41.67 21.29 13.28
C ASN A 16 41.56 19.79 12.92
N PRO A 17 42.68 19.05 12.82
CA PRO A 17 42.68 17.65 12.40
C PRO A 17 41.90 16.73 13.35
N ILE A 18 41.74 17.10 14.63
CA ILE A 18 40.91 16.36 15.61
C ILE A 18 39.42 16.59 15.31
N ILE A 19 39.05 17.83 15.02
CA ILE A 19 37.68 18.21 14.64
C ILE A 19 37.30 17.49 13.34
N LYS A 20 38.17 17.47 12.32
CA LYS A 20 37.91 16.69 11.09
C LYS A 20 37.72 15.19 11.38
N LYS A 21 38.55 14.57 12.23
CA LYS A 21 38.43 13.14 12.57
C LYS A 21 37.12 12.78 13.28
N ILE A 22 36.46 13.74 13.94
CA ILE A 22 35.19 13.52 14.65
C ILE A 22 33.99 13.92 13.79
N TRP A 23 34.04 15.08 13.16
CA TRP A 23 32.90 15.64 12.43
C TRP A 23 32.70 15.03 11.04
N LEU A 24 33.75 14.63 10.32
CA LEU A 24 33.58 13.92 9.04
C LEU A 24 32.79 12.61 9.17
N PRO A 25 33.10 11.70 10.11
CA PRO A 25 32.34 10.46 10.22
C PRO A 25 30.91 10.70 10.69
N ILE A 26 30.67 11.65 11.60
CA ILE A 26 29.31 12.03 12.02
C ILE A 26 28.51 12.56 10.82
N TYR A 27 29.11 13.47 10.04
CA TYR A 27 28.47 14.01 8.84
C TYR A 27 28.22 12.92 7.80
N ALA A 28 29.18 12.02 7.57
CA ALA A 28 29.03 10.90 6.65
C ALA A 28 27.92 9.94 7.08
N ILE A 29 27.85 9.58 8.37
CA ILE A 29 26.78 8.72 8.91
C ILE A 29 25.42 9.42 8.79
N SER A 30 25.34 10.70 9.14
CA SER A 30 24.10 11.47 9.03
C SER A 30 23.61 11.57 7.58
N THR A 31 24.54 11.79 6.65
CA THR A 31 24.26 11.84 5.21
C THR A 31 23.80 10.49 4.70
N LEU A 32 24.47 9.40 5.09
CA LEU A 32 24.09 8.04 4.73
C LEU A 32 22.69 7.70 5.24
N HIS A 33 22.40 8.01 6.51
CA HIS A 33 21.10 7.79 7.11
C HIS A 33 20.00 8.56 6.36
N PHE A 34 20.24 9.84 6.05
CA PHE A 34 19.31 10.66 5.27
C PHE A 34 19.01 10.04 3.90
N HIS A 35 20.02 9.58 3.17
CA HIS A 35 19.82 8.98 1.85
C HIS A 35 19.09 7.65 1.92
N VAL A 36 19.43 6.79 2.89
CA VAL A 36 18.72 5.51 3.11
C VAL A 36 17.25 5.77 3.42
N PHE A 37 16.97 6.70 4.34
CA PHE A 37 15.60 7.08 4.69
C PHE A 37 14.84 7.66 3.49
N TYR A 38 15.46 8.58 2.74
CA TYR A 38 14.89 9.15 1.52
C TYR A 38 14.55 8.06 0.48
N HIS A 39 15.46 7.12 0.23
CA HIS A 39 15.20 6.02 -0.69
C HIS A 39 14.07 5.09 -0.22
N ILE A 40 13.95 4.84 1.10
CA ILE A 40 12.84 4.10 1.67
C ILE A 40 11.52 4.83 1.41
N LEU A 41 11.45 6.15 1.66
CA LEU A 41 10.25 6.94 1.40
C LEU A 41 9.85 6.94 -0.07
N VAL A 42 10.80 7.16 -0.97
CA VAL A 42 10.57 7.13 -2.42
C VAL A 42 10.10 5.74 -2.86
N TYR A 43 10.69 4.67 -2.34
CA TYR A 43 10.27 3.30 -2.63
C TYR A 43 8.84 3.04 -2.14
N MET A 44 8.49 3.45 -0.92
CA MET A 44 7.14 3.23 -0.35
C MET A 44 6.08 4.06 -1.07
N SER A 45 6.38 5.32 -1.38
CA SER A 45 5.52 6.19 -2.19
C SER A 45 5.31 5.63 -3.60
N GLY A 46 6.38 5.20 -4.27
CA GLY A 46 6.31 4.55 -5.59
C GLY A 46 5.44 3.29 -5.56
N ASN A 47 5.55 2.47 -4.53
CA ASN A 47 4.72 1.28 -4.38
C ASN A 47 3.23 1.61 -4.20
N GLN A 48 2.86 2.74 -3.59
CA GLN A 48 1.44 3.15 -3.51
C GLN A 48 0.82 3.45 -4.87
N HIS A 49 1.61 4.05 -5.77
CA HIS A 49 1.18 4.33 -7.14
C HIS A 49 1.09 3.07 -8.00
N VAL A 50 2.02 2.12 -7.81
CA VAL A 50 2.15 0.92 -8.67
C VAL A 50 1.35 -0.28 -8.16
N THR A 51 1.05 -0.36 -6.84
CA THR A 51 0.14 -1.38 -6.31
C THR A 51 -1.29 -1.03 -6.67
N THR A 52 -1.63 -1.26 -7.93
CA THR A 52 -3.00 -1.31 -8.38
C THR A 52 -3.70 -2.42 -7.62
N PRO A 53 -4.88 -2.17 -7.03
CA PRO A 53 -5.71 -3.23 -6.50
C PRO A 53 -5.87 -4.33 -7.55
N LYS A 54 -5.33 -5.52 -7.25
CA LYS A 54 -5.26 -6.72 -8.06
C LYS A 54 -6.63 -7.39 -8.11
N PHE A 55 -7.58 -6.73 -8.74
CA PHE A 55 -8.74 -7.41 -9.30
C PHE A 55 -8.70 -7.29 -10.82
N PRO A 56 -9.06 -8.36 -11.56
CA PRO A 56 -9.13 -8.28 -13.01
C PRO A 56 -10.01 -7.10 -13.40
N PRO A 57 -9.71 -6.40 -14.51
CA PRO A 57 -10.65 -5.43 -15.07
C PRO A 57 -12.03 -6.10 -15.12
N MET A 58 -13.04 -5.41 -14.58
CA MET A 58 -14.40 -5.95 -14.44
C MET A 58 -15.08 -6.34 -15.76
N GLU A 59 -14.38 -6.17 -16.89
CA GLU A 59 -14.73 -6.72 -18.18
C GLU A 59 -15.12 -8.20 -18.12
N LYS A 60 -14.52 -8.98 -17.20
CA LYS A 60 -15.04 -10.32 -16.89
C LYS A 60 -16.07 -10.23 -15.78
N ARG A 61 -17.32 -9.99 -16.20
CA ARG A 61 -18.55 -10.15 -15.41
C ARG A 61 -18.44 -11.45 -14.59
N PHE A 62 -18.40 -11.36 -13.27
CA PHE A 62 -18.61 -12.55 -12.45
C PHE A 62 -20.03 -13.03 -12.71
N SER A 63 -20.19 -14.15 -13.41
CA SER A 63 -21.51 -14.76 -13.57
C SER A 63 -21.96 -15.33 -12.23
N LYS A 64 -23.26 -15.48 -12.01
CA LYS A 64 -23.80 -16.12 -10.80
C LYS A 64 -23.24 -17.54 -10.61
N GLU A 65 -22.90 -18.20 -11.71
CA GLU A 65 -22.25 -19.52 -11.75
C GLU A 65 -20.78 -19.47 -11.31
N GLN A 66 -20.01 -18.46 -11.70
CA GLN A 66 -18.60 -18.30 -11.27
C GLN A 66 -18.48 -18.05 -9.76
N ILE A 67 -19.51 -17.44 -9.15
CA ILE A 67 -19.56 -17.18 -7.71
C ILE A 67 -20.04 -18.40 -6.94
N LYS A 68 -21.01 -19.15 -7.48
CA LYS A 68 -21.31 -20.51 -7.01
C LYS A 68 -20.10 -21.42 -7.10
N GLY A 69 -19.19 -21.18 -8.06
CA GLY A 69 -17.88 -21.85 -8.19
C GLY A 69 -16.83 -21.35 -7.20
N PHE A 70 -16.98 -20.15 -6.64
CA PHE A 70 -16.03 -19.59 -5.67
C PHE A 70 -16.11 -20.26 -4.31
N LYS A 71 -17.30 -20.67 -3.85
CA LYS A 71 -17.44 -21.48 -2.61
C LYS A 71 -16.71 -22.84 -2.71
N PRO A 72 -16.90 -23.65 -3.78
CA PRO A 72 -16.09 -24.85 -4.04
C PRO A 72 -14.60 -24.55 -4.20
N LEU A 73 -14.22 -23.47 -4.88
CA LEU A 73 -12.81 -23.09 -5.06
C LEU A 73 -12.15 -22.72 -3.72
N VAL A 74 -12.83 -21.94 -2.88
CA VAL A 74 -12.38 -21.60 -1.53
C VAL A 74 -12.31 -22.86 -0.67
N ARG A 75 -13.30 -23.75 -0.76
CA ARG A 75 -13.28 -25.06 -0.09
C ARG A 75 -12.10 -25.91 -0.56
N GLU A 76 -11.77 -25.93 -1.85
CA GLU A 76 -10.64 -26.65 -2.43
C GLU A 76 -9.29 -26.04 -2.02
N LEU A 77 -9.14 -24.71 -2.06
CA LEU A 77 -7.92 -24.02 -1.62
C LEU A 77 -7.66 -24.24 -0.12
N LEU A 78 -8.73 -24.24 0.68
CA LEU A 78 -8.65 -24.43 2.13
C LEU A 78 -8.53 -25.90 2.54
N SER A 79 -9.04 -26.85 1.75
CA SER A 79 -8.86 -28.29 2.02
C SER A 79 -7.39 -28.71 1.88
N HIS A 80 -6.64 -28.10 0.94
CA HIS A 80 -5.19 -28.26 0.84
C HIS A 80 -4.43 -27.70 2.04
N SER A 81 -5.09 -26.90 2.90
CA SER A 81 -4.51 -26.34 4.13
C SER A 81 -4.99 -27.04 5.41
N HIS A 82 -5.62 -28.21 5.32
CA HIS A 82 -6.23 -28.94 6.46
C HIS A 82 -7.25 -28.11 7.27
N LYS A 83 -7.94 -27.16 6.63
CA LYS A 83 -8.98 -26.35 7.28
C LYS A 83 -10.31 -27.11 7.30
N THR A 84 -11.03 -27.03 8.41
CA THR A 84 -12.35 -27.68 8.56
C THR A 84 -13.44 -26.97 7.75
N GLU A 85 -14.59 -27.62 7.53
CA GLU A 85 -15.76 -26.95 6.92
C GLU A 85 -16.22 -25.72 7.74
N GLU A 86 -16.02 -25.74 9.06
CA GLU A 86 -16.28 -24.60 9.92
C GLU A 86 -15.30 -23.46 9.69
N ASP A 87 -14.02 -23.74 9.42
CA ASP A 87 -13.03 -22.74 9.04
C ASP A 87 -13.33 -22.13 7.66
N VAL A 88 -13.79 -22.95 6.71
CA VAL A 88 -14.25 -22.48 5.39
C VAL A 88 -15.46 -21.56 5.56
N LYS A 89 -16.45 -21.98 6.36
CA LYS A 89 -17.65 -21.20 6.65
C LYS A 89 -17.29 -19.89 7.35
N LYS A 90 -16.39 -19.95 8.34
CA LYS A 90 -15.87 -18.77 9.04
C LYS A 90 -15.17 -17.83 8.08
N PHE A 91 -14.31 -18.33 7.20
CA PHE A 91 -13.65 -17.52 6.17
C PHE A 91 -14.65 -16.84 5.22
N CYS A 92 -15.69 -17.56 4.79
CA CYS A 92 -16.76 -17.03 3.96
C CYS A 92 -17.56 -15.92 4.66
N ILE A 93 -17.86 -16.11 5.96
CA ILE A 93 -18.54 -15.12 6.78
C ILE A 93 -17.65 -13.88 7.00
N GLU A 94 -16.39 -14.08 7.40
CA GLU A 94 -15.41 -13.01 7.65
C GLU A 94 -15.16 -12.16 6.40
N ASN A 95 -15.29 -12.73 5.21
CA ASN A 95 -15.09 -12.04 3.93
C ASN A 95 -16.38 -11.64 3.22
N ASP A 96 -17.53 -11.73 3.91
CA ASP A 96 -18.85 -11.36 3.38
C ASP A 96 -19.26 -12.12 2.11
N TYR A 97 -18.72 -13.32 1.87
CA TYR A 97 -19.09 -14.19 0.75
C TYR A 97 -20.45 -14.88 0.95
N GLU A 98 -21.00 -14.85 2.17
CA GLU A 98 -22.37 -15.29 2.47
C GLU A 98 -23.42 -14.18 2.26
N LYS A 99 -23.01 -12.92 2.16
CA LYS A 99 -23.94 -11.80 1.92
C LYS A 99 -24.40 -11.79 0.48
N GLU A 100 -25.64 -11.33 0.26
CA GLU A 100 -26.22 -11.23 -1.08
C GLU A 100 -25.37 -10.35 -2.00
N MET A 101 -25.24 -10.81 -3.24
CA MET A 101 -24.61 -10.10 -4.33
C MET A 101 -25.35 -8.80 -4.61
N ARG A 102 -24.60 -7.72 -4.82
CA ARG A 102 -25.16 -6.43 -5.22
C ARG A 102 -24.85 -6.16 -6.69
N TYR A 103 -25.76 -5.50 -7.38
CA TYR A 103 -25.50 -5.06 -8.75
C TYR A 103 -24.76 -3.71 -8.75
N CYS A 104 -23.77 -3.54 -9.61
CA CYS A 104 -23.14 -2.26 -9.89
C CYS A 104 -23.67 -1.70 -11.21
N GLU A 105 -24.47 -0.65 -11.17
CA GLU A 105 -25.04 -0.01 -12.37
C GLU A 105 -23.96 0.55 -13.30
N LYS A 106 -22.90 1.14 -12.73
CA LYS A 106 -21.81 1.78 -13.49
C LYS A 106 -20.95 0.75 -14.24
N CYS A 107 -20.69 -0.40 -13.63
CA CYS A 107 -19.93 -1.49 -14.25
C CYS A 107 -20.82 -2.52 -14.96
N LYS A 108 -22.14 -2.41 -14.83
CA LYS A 108 -23.15 -3.35 -15.35
C LYS A 108 -22.89 -4.82 -14.97
N ALA A 109 -22.41 -5.04 -13.76
CA ALA A 109 -21.99 -6.36 -13.28
C ALA A 109 -22.44 -6.60 -11.83
N ASP A 110 -22.73 -7.87 -11.54
CA ASP A 110 -22.90 -8.33 -10.16
C ASP A 110 -21.55 -8.27 -9.43
N LYS A 111 -21.57 -7.78 -8.20
CA LYS A 111 -20.40 -7.65 -7.34
C LYS A 111 -20.70 -8.16 -5.91
N PRO A 112 -19.73 -8.80 -5.24
CA PRO A 112 -19.86 -9.13 -3.82
C PRO A 112 -20.19 -7.92 -2.95
N TYR A 113 -20.85 -8.16 -1.82
CA TYR A 113 -21.19 -7.11 -0.85
C TYR A 113 -19.98 -6.28 -0.40
N SER A 114 -18.81 -6.91 -0.33
CA SER A 114 -17.52 -6.33 0.06
C SER A 114 -16.85 -5.50 -1.04
N MET A 115 -17.36 -5.48 -2.28
CA MET A 115 -16.83 -4.64 -3.35
C MET A 115 -17.60 -3.32 -3.48
N SER A 116 -16.88 -2.22 -3.67
CA SER A 116 -17.47 -0.89 -3.89
C SER A 116 -16.91 -0.25 -5.16
N HIS A 117 -17.73 0.55 -5.84
CA HIS A 117 -17.35 1.22 -7.08
C HIS A 117 -16.67 2.56 -6.77
N CYS A 118 -15.44 2.73 -7.26
CA CYS A 118 -14.77 4.02 -7.25
C CYS A 118 -15.12 4.77 -8.53
N SER A 119 -15.80 5.93 -8.40
CA SER A 119 -16.16 6.77 -9.55
C SER A 119 -14.95 7.37 -10.27
N THR A 120 -13.88 7.68 -9.52
CA THR A 120 -12.66 8.27 -10.08
C THR A 120 -11.88 7.26 -10.92
N CYS A 121 -11.66 6.06 -10.39
CA CYS A 121 -10.98 4.98 -11.11
C CYS A 121 -11.90 4.18 -12.06
N LYS A 122 -13.21 4.45 -12.05
CA LYS A 122 -14.25 3.80 -12.88
C LYS A 122 -14.26 2.27 -12.81
N ARG A 123 -13.99 1.71 -11.63
CA ARG A 123 -13.95 0.26 -11.39
C ARG A 123 -14.43 -0.10 -10.00
N CYS A 124 -14.95 -1.31 -9.81
CA CYS A 124 -15.15 -1.84 -8.46
C CYS A 124 -13.87 -2.42 -7.89
N THR A 125 -13.66 -2.18 -6.61
CA THR A 125 -12.50 -2.63 -5.86
C THR A 125 -12.98 -3.36 -4.61
N TYR A 126 -12.31 -4.46 -4.26
CA TYR A 126 -12.63 -5.25 -3.09
C TYR A 126 -12.20 -4.54 -1.82
N ARG A 127 -13.12 -4.45 -0.85
CA ARG A 127 -12.94 -3.71 0.41
C ARG A 127 -12.29 -2.35 0.17
N LEU A 128 -12.88 -1.61 -0.78
CA LEU A 128 -12.49 -0.23 -1.04
C LEU A 128 -12.73 0.58 0.23
N ASP A 129 -11.67 1.25 0.69
CA ASP A 129 -11.75 2.23 1.75
C ASP A 129 -12.06 3.60 1.13
N HIS A 130 -11.11 4.13 0.35
CA HIS A 130 -11.29 5.40 -0.35
C HIS A 130 -10.44 5.49 -1.63
N HIS A 131 -10.73 6.49 -2.46
CA HIS A 131 -9.81 6.92 -3.50
C HIS A 131 -8.95 8.05 -2.95
N CYS A 132 -7.63 7.88 -2.99
CA CYS A 132 -6.70 8.87 -2.48
C CYS A 132 -6.05 9.62 -3.65
N PRO A 133 -6.32 10.94 -3.79
CA PRO A 133 -5.72 11.75 -4.86
C PRO A 133 -4.20 11.81 -4.77
N TRP A 134 -3.65 11.76 -3.55
CA TRP A 134 -2.20 11.88 -3.29
C TRP A 134 -1.40 10.72 -3.87
N VAL A 135 -1.95 9.51 -3.81
CA VAL A 135 -1.35 8.32 -4.42
C VAL A 135 -1.94 8.02 -5.80
N ASN A 136 -2.85 8.86 -6.28
CA ASN A 136 -3.58 8.70 -7.54
C ASN A 136 -4.14 7.27 -7.74
N ASN A 137 -4.62 6.65 -6.65
CA ASN A 137 -5.02 5.25 -6.62
C ASN A 137 -6.07 4.99 -5.52
N CYS A 138 -6.78 3.87 -5.64
CA CYS A 138 -7.68 3.42 -4.58
C CYS A 138 -6.90 2.77 -3.44
N VAL A 139 -7.21 3.14 -2.20
CA VAL A 139 -6.82 2.40 -1.00
C VAL A 139 -7.87 1.33 -0.74
N SER A 140 -7.41 0.09 -0.65
CA SER A 140 -8.24 -1.10 -0.53
C SER A 140 -7.50 -2.17 0.25
N MET A 141 -8.14 -3.29 0.61
CA MET A 141 -7.50 -4.34 1.42
C MET A 141 -6.11 -4.78 0.91
N GLU A 142 -5.88 -4.76 -0.40
CA GLU A 142 -4.64 -5.26 -1.00
C GLU A 142 -3.44 -4.34 -0.79
N ASN A 143 -3.65 -3.02 -0.83
CA ASN A 143 -2.61 -2.02 -0.64
C ASN A 143 -2.74 -1.25 0.68
N ASN A 144 -3.74 -1.55 1.50
CA ASN A 144 -3.98 -0.91 2.79
C ASN A 144 -2.77 -1.05 3.73
N LYS A 145 -2.10 -2.21 3.78
CA LYS A 145 -0.89 -2.38 4.60
C LYS A 145 0.23 -1.44 4.19
N ILE A 146 0.47 -1.34 2.88
CA ILE A 146 1.54 -0.47 2.36
C ILE A 146 1.13 1.00 2.54
N PHE A 147 -0.16 1.33 2.42
CA PHE A 147 -0.68 2.68 2.64
C PHE A 147 -0.52 3.12 4.09
N LEU A 148 -0.86 2.25 5.05
CA LEU A 148 -0.63 2.52 6.47
C LEU A 148 0.84 2.69 6.77
N SER A 149 1.71 1.84 6.22
CA SER A 149 3.14 2.05 6.37
C SER A 149 3.56 3.40 5.79
N PHE A 150 3.14 3.75 4.57
CA PHE A 150 3.40 5.06 3.96
C PHE A 150 3.02 6.22 4.91
N LEU A 151 1.85 6.17 5.55
CA LEU A 151 1.44 7.20 6.52
C LEU A 151 2.30 7.28 7.79
N VAL A 152 2.91 6.16 8.22
CA VAL A 152 3.80 6.14 9.40
C VAL A 152 5.15 6.75 9.08
N TRP A 153 5.62 6.60 7.83
CA TRP A 153 6.95 7.04 7.43
C TRP A 153 6.97 8.47 6.85
N CYS A 154 5.84 9.00 6.38
CA CYS A 154 5.74 10.33 5.78
C CYS A 154 5.50 11.45 6.79
#